data_AF-A0A9W5X7I0-F1
#
_entry.id   AF-A0A9W5X7I0-F1
#
_cell.length_a   1.000
_cell.length_b   1.000
_cell.length_c   1.000
_cell.angle_alpha   90.00
_cell.angle_beta   90.00
_cell.angle_gamma   90.00
#
_symmetry.space_group_name_H-M   'P 1'
#
loop_
_entity.id
_entity.type
_entity.pdbx_description
1 polymer ?
#
loop_
_entity_poly.entity_id
_entity_poly.type
_entity_poly.pdbx_seq_one_letter_code
_entity_poly.pdbx_strand_id
1 'polypeptide(L)'
;METGNKSQVKERSLRIVFPGLYHHIVSKLEDMHIQPYDIQATLREGDAGYHIILRFGEGFSHALSQHFTVDDINQLNTGITDFIKDSAEKIKEAMIADYFKMMKM
;
A
#
# COMPACT_ATOMS: atom_id res chain seq x y z
N MET A 1 0.34 4.92 -37.73
CA MET A 1 1.03 3.75 -37.17
C MET A 1 0.64 3.67 -35.71
N GLU A 2 -0.32 2.80 -35.42
CA GLU A 2 -0.79 2.50 -34.07
C GLU A 2 0.26 1.64 -33.36
N THR A 3 0.60 1.98 -32.11
CA THR A 3 1.21 1.01 -31.20
C THR A 3 0.91 1.37 -29.75
N GLY A 4 0.24 0.44 -29.06
CA GLY A 4 0.30 0.33 -27.61
C GLY A 4 -0.94 0.74 -26.84
N ASN A 5 -2.07 0.04 -27.05
CA ASN A 5 -3.12 -0.05 -26.06
C ASN A 5 -2.54 -0.69 -24.79
N LYS A 6 -2.01 0.12 -23.86
CA LYS A 6 -1.66 -0.33 -22.52
C LYS A 6 -2.99 -0.70 -21.87
N SER A 7 -3.30 -1.99 -21.80
CA SER A 7 -4.33 -2.51 -20.90
C SER A 7 -4.03 -1.97 -19.51
N GLN A 8 -4.68 -0.86 -19.12
CA GLN A 8 -4.52 -0.28 -17.80
C GLN A 8 -5.11 -1.29 -16.83
N VAL A 9 -4.27 -2.11 -16.22
CA VAL A 9 -4.72 -3.01 -15.17
C VAL A 9 -5.27 -2.13 -14.05
N LYS A 10 -6.60 -2.15 -13.93
CA LYS A 10 -7.34 -1.18 -13.13
C LYS A 10 -7.07 -1.43 -11.66
N GLU A 11 -6.51 -0.44 -10.99
CA GLU A 11 -6.37 -0.50 -9.53
C GLU A 11 -7.75 -0.40 -8.87
N ARG A 12 -7.95 -1.20 -7.84
CA ARG A 12 -9.17 -1.23 -7.05
C ARG A 12 -8.86 -0.94 -5.60
N SER A 13 -9.81 -0.35 -4.89
CA SER A 13 -9.65 -0.07 -3.46
C SER A 13 -9.53 -1.38 -2.67
N LEU A 14 -8.47 -1.49 -1.86
CA LEU A 14 -8.28 -2.65 -1.01
C LEU A 14 -9.42 -2.78 0.02
N ARG A 15 -9.92 -1.65 0.53
CA ARG A 15 -11.06 -1.58 1.45
C ARG A 15 -12.33 -2.23 0.88
N ILE A 16 -12.53 -2.13 -0.43
CA ILE A 16 -13.72 -2.68 -1.11
C ILE A 16 -13.54 -4.16 -1.43
N VAL A 17 -12.37 -4.56 -1.91
CA VAL A 17 -12.15 -5.94 -2.39
C VAL A 17 -11.76 -6.89 -1.26
N PHE A 18 -10.91 -6.45 -0.33
CA PHE A 18 -10.46 -7.22 0.84
C PHE A 18 -10.56 -6.38 2.12
N PRO A 19 -11.77 -6.14 2.64
CA PRO A 19 -11.98 -5.29 3.82
C PRO A 19 -11.23 -5.80 5.06
N GLY A 20 -11.10 -7.12 5.24
CA GLY A 20 -10.36 -7.73 6.34
C GLY A 20 -8.87 -7.40 6.30
N LEU A 21 -8.24 -7.55 5.13
CA LEU A 21 -6.85 -7.18 4.93
C LEU A 21 -6.65 -5.67 5.11
N TYR A 22 -7.55 -4.84 4.56
CA TYR A 22 -7.49 -3.39 4.76
C TYR A 22 -7.53 -3.01 6.25
N HIS A 23 -8.45 -3.60 7.02
CA HIS A 23 -8.56 -3.33 8.45
C HIS A 23 -7.32 -3.79 9.22
N HIS A 24 -6.77 -4.94 8.87
CA HIS A 24 -5.52 -5.44 9.46
C HIS A 24 -4.34 -4.49 9.21
N ILE A 25 -4.19 -4.00 7.98
CA ILE A 25 -3.16 -3.01 7.62
C ILE A 25 -3.33 -1.73 8.43
N VAL A 26 -4.53 -1.15 8.44
CA VAL A 26 -4.80 0.11 9.15
C VAL A 26 -4.55 -0.04 10.65
N SER A 27 -5.02 -1.12 11.26
CA SER A 27 -4.80 -1.37 12.69
C SER A 27 -3.30 -1.44 13.03
N LYS A 28 -2.49 -2.07 12.18
CA LYS A 28 -1.03 -2.13 12.38
C LYS A 28 -0.33 -0.81 12.15
N LEU A 29 -0.82 0.02 11.24
CA LEU A 29 -0.30 1.36 11.01
C LEU A 29 -0.68 2.32 12.14
N GLU A 30 -1.86 2.17 12.72
CA GLU A 30 -2.32 2.94 13.87
C GLU A 30 -1.43 2.71 15.11
N ASP A 31 -0.95 1.48 15.33
CA ASP A 31 0.04 1.15 16.37
C ASP A 31 1.34 1.99 16.23
N MET A 32 1.62 2.50 15.03
CA MET A 32 2.78 3.35 14.70
C MET A 32 2.41 4.82 14.49
N HIS A 33 1.22 5.23 14.94
CA HIS A 33 0.66 6.58 14.80
C HIS A 33 0.42 7.04 13.34
N ILE A 34 0.38 6.12 12.39
CA ILE A 34 0.05 6.40 10.99
C ILE A 34 -1.46 6.24 10.83
N GLN A 35 -2.15 7.31 10.44
CA GLN A 35 -3.60 7.28 10.36
C GLN A 35 -4.07 6.72 9.00
N PRO A 36 -5.27 6.13 8.92
CA PRO A 36 -5.78 5.57 7.66
C PRO A 36 -5.91 6.59 6.52
N TYR A 37 -5.96 7.89 6.79
CA TYR A 37 -5.98 8.95 5.78
C TYR A 37 -4.59 9.33 5.25
N ASP A 38 -3.52 8.95 5.96
CA ASP A 38 -2.13 9.16 5.53
C ASP A 38 -1.72 8.19 4.42
N ILE A 39 -2.54 7.15 4.18
CA ILE A 39 -2.27 6.10 3.21
C ILE A 39 -3.40 5.90 2.22
N GLN A 40 -3.04 5.54 0.99
CA GLN A 40 -3.94 4.98 0.00
C GLN A 40 -3.57 3.52 -0.24
N ALA A 41 -4.47 2.60 0.14
CA ALA A 41 -4.30 1.17 -0.10
C ALA A 41 -5.15 0.72 -1.30
N THR A 42 -4.50 0.30 -2.37
CA THR A 42 -5.14 -0.27 -3.56
C THR A 42 -4.56 -1.65 -3.87
N LEU A 43 -5.22 -2.35 -4.78
CA LEU A 43 -4.73 -3.58 -5.35
C LEU A 43 -4.86 -3.58 -6.87
N ARG A 44 -4.08 -4.45 -7.49
CA ARG A 44 -4.10 -4.72 -8.92
C ARG A 44 -4.02 -6.23 -9.14
N GLU A 45 -4.80 -6.77 -10.07
CA GLU A 45 -4.70 -8.18 -10.46
C GLU A 45 -3.32 -8.46 -11.10
N GLY A 46 -2.72 -9.59 -10.70
CA GLY A 46 -1.55 -10.20 -11.34
C GLY A 46 -1.86 -11.63 -11.78
N ASP A 47 -0.92 -12.28 -12.46
CA ASP A 47 -1.13 -13.59 -13.08
C ASP A 47 -1.56 -14.71 -12.11
N ALA A 48 -1.25 -14.58 -10.81
CA ALA A 48 -1.59 -15.58 -9.77
C ALA A 48 -1.94 -14.96 -8.39
N GLY A 49 -2.53 -13.75 -8.39
CA GLY A 49 -2.83 -13.06 -7.14
C GLY A 49 -3.04 -11.57 -7.32
N TYR A 50 -2.62 -10.81 -6.31
CA TYR A 50 -2.79 -9.38 -6.29
C TYR A 50 -1.50 -8.67 -5.91
N HIS A 51 -1.18 -7.60 -6.64
CA HIS A 51 -0.24 -6.60 -6.18
C HIS A 51 -0.95 -5.67 -5.21
N ILE A 52 -0.57 -5.73 -3.94
CA ILE A 52 -1.01 -4.78 -2.93
C ILE A 52 -0.11 -3.56 -3.03
N ILE A 53 -0.71 -2.37 -3.05
CA ILE A 53 -0.02 -1.09 -3.25
C ILE A 53 -0.44 -0.16 -2.12
N LEU A 54 0.55 0.32 -1.35
CA LEU A 54 0.39 1.33 -0.31
C LEU A 54 1.06 2.61 -0.78
N ARG A 55 0.28 3.68 -0.96
CA ARG A 55 0.82 5.01 -1.25
C ARG A 55 0.72 5.91 -0.04
N PHE A 56 1.68 6.81 0.13
CA PHE A 56 1.80 7.69 1.29
C PHE A 56 2.67 8.91 0.98
N GLY A 57 2.84 9.77 1.97
CA GLY A 57 3.56 11.04 1.84
C GLY A 57 2.74 12.10 1.12
N GLU A 58 3.36 13.25 0.87
CA GLU A 58 2.67 14.37 0.25
C GLU A 58 2.13 13.98 -1.14
N GLY A 59 0.82 14.18 -1.35
CA GLY A 59 0.15 13.85 -2.61
C GLY A 59 0.23 12.38 -3.02
N PHE A 60 0.50 11.46 -2.08
CA PHE A 60 0.75 10.04 -2.36
C PHE A 60 1.95 9.81 -3.31
N SER A 61 2.99 10.64 -3.18
CA SER A 61 4.20 10.61 -4.00
C SER A 61 5.08 9.37 -3.78
N HIS A 62 4.93 8.69 -2.64
CA HIS A 62 5.62 7.44 -2.35
C HIS A 62 4.69 6.25 -2.54
N ALA A 63 5.24 5.12 -3.00
CA ALA A 63 4.50 3.88 -3.16
C ALA A 63 5.37 2.68 -2.77
N LEU A 64 4.78 1.77 -1.99
CA LEU A 64 5.31 0.45 -1.71
C LEU A 64 4.35 -0.58 -2.28
N SER A 65 4.89 -1.63 -2.90
CA SER A 65 4.05 -2.67 -3.47
C SER A 65 4.70 -4.03 -3.40
N GLN A 66 3.88 -5.05 -3.15
CA GLN A 66 4.31 -6.44 -3.16
C GLN A 66 3.19 -7.33 -3.71
N HIS A 67 3.60 -8.40 -4.39
CA HIS A 67 2.68 -9.41 -4.92
C HIS A 67 2.40 -10.46 -3.84
N PHE A 68 1.12 -10.78 -3.67
CA PHE A 68 0.64 -11.84 -2.79
C PHE A 68 -0.33 -12.73 -3.53
N THR A 69 -0.27 -14.04 -3.25
CA THR A 69 -1.30 -14.96 -3.74
C THR A 69 -2.61 -14.74 -2.99
N VAL A 70 -3.70 -15.28 -3.51
CA VAL A 70 -5.01 -15.21 -2.84
C VAL A 70 -4.98 -15.93 -1.49
N ASP A 71 -4.27 -17.07 -1.41
CA ASP A 71 -4.07 -17.80 -0.16
C ASP A 71 -3.30 -16.99 0.88
N ASP A 72 -2.24 -16.28 0.47
CA ASP A 72 -1.48 -15.40 1.38
C ASP A 72 -2.40 -14.35 2.01
N ILE A 73 -3.25 -13.73 1.20
CA ILE A 73 -4.21 -12.69 1.61
C ILE A 73 -5.26 -13.24 2.56
N ASN A 74 -5.82 -14.41 2.26
CA ASN A 74 -6.86 -15.03 3.07
C ASN A 74 -6.32 -15.53 4.42
N GLN A 75 -5.09 -16.02 4.45
CA GLN A 75 -4.47 -16.55 5.66
C GLN A 75 -3.78 -15.47 6.50
N LEU A 76 -3.67 -14.23 5.99
CA LEU A 76 -2.83 -13.18 6.59
C LEU A 76 -1.46 -13.74 6.97
N ASN A 77 -0.83 -14.42 6.01
CA ASN A 77 0.40 -15.15 6.26
C ASN A 77 1.52 -14.24 6.81
N THR A 78 2.60 -14.85 7.29
CA THR A 78 3.75 -14.10 7.84
C THR A 78 4.28 -13.06 6.85
N GLY A 79 4.32 -13.38 5.55
CA GLY A 79 4.80 -12.46 4.52
C GLY A 79 3.99 -11.18 4.38
N ILE A 80 2.66 -11.23 4.52
CA ILE A 80 1.83 -10.02 4.54
C ILE A 80 2.09 -9.21 5.81
N THR A 81 2.20 -9.88 6.95
CA THR A 81 2.45 -9.19 8.23
C THR A 81 3.80 -8.48 8.21
N ASP A 82 4.84 -9.14 7.68
CA ASP A 82 6.19 -8.58 7.53
C ASP A 82 6.17 -7.39 6.57
N PHE A 83 5.51 -7.52 5.41
CA PHE A 83 5.34 -6.41 4.47
C PHE A 83 4.66 -5.19 5.10
N ILE A 84 3.64 -5.39 5.92
CA ILE A 84 2.94 -4.30 6.61
C ILE A 84 3.88 -3.60 7.58
N LYS A 85 4.65 -4.37 8.35
CA LYS A 85 5.63 -3.83 9.31
C LYS A 85 6.72 -3.03 8.59
N ASP A 86 7.34 -3.60 7.56
CA ASP A 86 8.35 -2.93 6.74
C ASP A 86 7.79 -1.66 6.09
N SER A 87 6.54 -1.70 5.65
CA SER A 87 5.86 -0.55 5.06
C SER A 87 5.64 0.54 6.08
N ALA A 88 5.24 0.20 7.30
CA ALA A 88 4.99 1.15 8.38
C ALA A 88 6.26 1.94 8.75
N GLU A 89 7.40 1.27 8.84
CA GLU A 89 8.69 1.92 9.11
C GLU A 89 9.05 2.92 8.00
N LYS A 90 8.93 2.49 6.73
CA LYS A 90 9.21 3.35 5.57
C LYS A 90 8.24 4.53 5.43
N ILE A 91 6.95 4.33 5.75
CA ILE A 91 5.95 5.40 5.76
C ILE A 91 6.37 6.47 6.77
N LYS A 92 6.74 6.05 7.99
CA LYS A 92 7.17 6.97 9.04
C LYS A 92 8.41 7.77 8.63
N GLU A 93 9.43 7.11 8.08
CA GLU A 93 10.63 7.77 7.60
C GLU A 93 10.34 8.80 6.50
N ALA A 94 9.48 8.45 5.53
CA ALA A 94 9.10 9.36 4.46
C ALA A 94 8.30 10.57 4.97
N MET A 95 7.34 10.37 5.88
CA MET A 95 6.57 11.47 6.47
C MET A 95 7.47 12.45 7.22
N ILE A 96 8.48 11.95 7.94
CA ILE A 96 9.48 12.79 8.61
C ILE A 96 10.32 13.56 7.57
N ALA A 97 10.80 12.86 6.54
CA ALA A 97 11.62 13.47 5.49
C ALA A 97 10.86 14.57 4.74
N ASP A 98 9.58 14.34 4.41
CA ASP A 98 8.73 15.30 3.72
C ASP A 98 8.41 16.51 4.61
N TYR A 99 8.16 16.30 5.90
CA TYR A 99 8.01 17.39 6.87
C TYR A 99 9.26 18.30 6.91
N PHE A 100 10.47 17.72 6.95
CA PHE A 100 11.71 18.50 6.95
C PHE A 100 11.97 19.23 5.63
N LYS A 101 11.55 18.68 4.49
CA LYS A 101 11.64 19.39 3.20
C LYS A 101 10.77 20.64 3.22
N MET A 102 9.54 20.55 3.72
CA MET A 102 8.62 21.69 3.82
C MET A 102 9.14 22.78 4.75
N MET A 103 9.81 22.43 5.87
CA MET A 103 10.38 23.42 6.79
C MET A 103 11.64 24.14 6.27
N LYS A 104 12.32 23.57 5.27
CA LYS A 104 13.53 24.16 4.67
C LYS A 104 13.23 24.99 3.41
N MET A 105 11.96 25.07 3.00
CA MET A 105 11.48 25.91 1.91
C MET A 105 11.02 27.27 2.41
#